data_AF-A0A7Y3GNA8-F1
#
_entry.id   AF-A0A7Y3GNA8-F1
#
_cell.length_a   1.000
_cell.length_b   1.000
_cell.length_c   1.000
_cell.angle_alpha   90.00
_cell.angle_beta   90.00
_cell.angle_gamma   90.00
#
_symmetry.space_group_name_H-M   'P 1'
#
loop_
_entity.id
_entity.type
_entity.pdbx_description
1 polymer ?
#
loop_
_entity_poly.entity_id
_entity_poly.type
_entity_poly.pdbx_seq_one_letter_code
_entity_poly.pdbx_strand_id
1 'polypeptide(L)' 'AFNSFYQSVSILGADNLNQKIFRVQLSKMVGSTIKNAFNLLGIDVPERM' A
#
# COMPACT_ATOMS: atom_id res chain seq x y z
N ALA A 1 6.50 8.14 4.82
CA ALA A 1 7.24 7.47 3.73
C ALA A 1 6.31 6.95 2.62
N PHE A 2 5.26 6.17 2.91
CA PHE A 2 4.40 5.58 1.86
C PHE A 2 3.45 6.58 1.17
N ASN A 3 2.92 7.58 1.89
CA ASN A 3 2.04 8.62 1.31
C ASN A 3 2.76 9.40 0.19
N SER A 4 4.03 9.77 0.41
CA SER A 4 4.87 10.41 -0.60
C SER A 4 5.16 9.49 -1.80
N PHE A 5 5.35 8.18 -1.57
CA PHE A 5 5.53 7.19 -2.66
C PHE A 5 4.27 7.06 -3.53
N TYR A 6 3.09 7.04 -2.89
CA TYR A 6 1.80 6.98 -3.60
C TYR A 6 1.52 8.24 -4.43
N GLN A 7 1.95 9.42 -3.95
CA GLN A 7 1.82 10.68 -4.68
C GLN A 7 2.87 10.88 -5.79
N SER A 8 4.09 10.39 -5.59
CA SER A 8 5.21 10.60 -6.54
C SER A 8 5.24 9.59 -7.68
N VAL A 9 4.58 8.45 -7.53
CA VAL A 9 4.67 7.35 -8.50
C VAL A 9 3.27 7.01 -9.02
N SER A 10 3.07 7.22 -10.33
CA SER A 10 1.81 6.86 -10.99
C SER A 10 1.65 5.33 -11.03
N ILE A 11 0.84 4.76 -10.10
CA ILE A 11 0.64 3.31 -9.97
C ILE A 11 -0.19 2.77 -11.15
N LEU A 12 -1.13 3.55 -11.65
CA LEU A 12 -2.06 3.11 -12.70
C LEU A 12 -1.54 3.38 -14.13
N GLY A 13 -0.67 4.37 -14.30
CA GLY A 13 -0.15 4.83 -15.60
C GLY A 13 1.27 4.36 -15.95
N ALA A 14 1.76 3.27 -15.34
CA ALA A 14 3.06 2.71 -15.71
C ALA A 14 2.94 1.86 -17.00
N ASP A 15 3.72 2.20 -18.03
CA ASP A 15 3.77 1.46 -19.32
C ASP A 15 4.17 -0.02 -19.16
N ASN A 16 4.90 -0.34 -18.10
CA ASN A 16 5.36 -1.70 -17.81
C ASN A 16 4.44 -2.43 -16.82
N LEU A 17 3.77 -3.47 -17.31
CA LEU A 17 2.86 -4.33 -16.53
C LEU A 17 3.54 -4.93 -15.28
N ASN A 18 4.80 -5.33 -15.38
CA ASN A 18 5.58 -5.86 -14.25
C ASN A 18 5.78 -4.81 -13.14
N GLN A 19 6.02 -3.55 -13.50
CA GLN A 19 6.14 -2.47 -12.51
C GLN A 19 4.80 -2.16 -11.85
N LYS A 20 3.71 -2.22 -12.62
CA LYS A 20 2.35 -2.06 -12.09
C LYS A 20 2.01 -3.16 -11.08
N ILE A 21 2.28 -4.43 -11.42
CA ILE A 21 2.09 -5.57 -10.51
C ILE A 21 2.91 -5.39 -9.24
N PHE A 22 4.20 -5.05 -9.37
CA PHE A 22 5.08 -4.83 -8.22
C PHE A 22 4.57 -3.71 -7.30
N ARG A 23 4.13 -2.57 -7.87
CA ARG A 23 3.59 -1.46 -7.09
C ARG A 23 2.28 -1.83 -6.38
N VAL A 24 1.40 -2.59 -7.03
CA VAL A 24 0.16 -3.08 -6.41
C VAL A 24 0.45 -4.05 -5.27
N GLN A 25 1.40 -4.98 -5.47
CA GLN A 25 1.82 -5.91 -4.43
C GLN A 25 2.48 -5.20 -3.25
N LEU A 26 3.32 -4.20 -3.52
CA LEU A 26 3.95 -3.38 -2.48
C LEU A 26 2.90 -2.64 -1.66
N SER A 27 1.93 -2.00 -2.31
CA SER A 27 0.82 -1.32 -1.63
C SER A 27 0.01 -2.27 -0.74
N LYS A 28 -0.28 -3.48 -1.24
CA LYS A 28 -0.98 -4.52 -0.47
C LYS A 28 -0.18 -4.96 0.75
N MET A 29 1.13 -5.18 0.58
CA MET A 29 2.02 -5.58 1.67
C MET A 29 2.08 -4.49 2.75
N VAL A 30 2.26 -3.22 2.36
CA VAL A 30 2.29 -2.11 3.31
C VAL A 30 0.97 -1.98 4.06
N GLY A 31 -0.17 -2.07 3.35
CA GLY A 31 -1.50 -2.08 3.99
C GLY A 31 -1.66 -3.21 5.00
N SER A 32 -1.20 -4.42 4.68
CA SER A 32 -1.25 -5.56 5.59
C SER A 32 -0.33 -5.38 6.80
N THR A 33 0.88 -4.83 6.61
CA THR A 33 1.82 -4.54 7.71
C THR A 33 1.23 -3.50 8.67
N ILE A 34 0.61 -2.44 8.13
CA ILE A 34 -0.06 -1.41 8.91
C ILE A 34 -1.23 -2.01 9.68
N LYS A 35 -2.10 -2.79 9.01
CA LYS A 35 -3.23 -3.47 9.65
C LYS A 35 -2.77 -4.38 10.80
N ASN A 36 -1.72 -5.17 10.58
CA ASN A 36 -1.18 -6.07 11.60
C ASN A 36 -0.56 -5.30 12.78
N ALA A 37 0.14 -4.20 12.50
CA ALA A 37 0.72 -3.35 13.55
C ALA A 37 -0.37 -2.69 14.41
N PHE A 38 -1.45 -2.18 13.81
CA PHE A 38 -2.58 -1.63 14.56
C PHE A 38 -3.37 -2.70 15.30
N ASN A 39 -3.53 -3.89 14.72
CA ASN A 39 -4.17 -5.02 15.39
C ASN A 39 -3.39 -5.47 16.64
N LEU A 40 -2.05 -5.46 16.58
CA LEU A 40 -1.19 -5.70 17.75
C LEU A 40 -1.37 -4.64 18.86
N LEU A 41 -1.74 -3.41 18.49
CA LEU A 41 -2.07 -2.34 19.42
C LEU A 41 -3.53 -2.38 19.90
N GLY A 42 -4.32 -3.37 19.46
CA GLY A 42 -5.74 -3.48 19.77
C GLY A 42 -6.63 -2.45 19.08
N ILE A 43 -6.13 -1.82 18.01
CA ILE A 43 -6.86 -0.79 17.25
C ILE A 43 -7.40 -1.43 15.96
N ASP A 44 -8.71 -1.40 15.81
CA ASP A 44 -9.38 -1.92 14.61
C ASP A 44 -9.26 -0.90 13.47
N VAL A 45 -8.66 -1.32 12.36
CA VAL A 45 -8.45 -0.45 11.19
C VAL A 45 -9.51 -0.77 10.14
N PRO A 46 -10.27 0.24 9.67
CA PRO A 46 -11.30 0.04 8.65
C PRO A 46 -10.68 -0.41 7.32
N GLU A 47 -11.46 -1.18 6.55
CA GLU A 47 -11.03 -1.77 5.27
C GLU A 47 -10.77 -0.73 4.17
N ARG A 48 -11.26 0.49 4.37
CA ARG A 48 -10.97 1.69 3.59
C ARG A 48 -10.73 2.85 4.56
N MET A 49 -9.58 3.51 4.44
CA MET A 49 -9.36 4.86 4.95
C MET A 49 -9.71 5.87 3.87
#